data_AF-W2WQ66-F1
#
_entry.id   AF-W2WQ66-F1
#
_cell.length_a   1.000
_cell.length_b   1.000
_cell.length_c   1.000
_cell.angle_alpha   90.00
_cell.angle_beta   90.00
_cell.angle_gamma   90.00
#
_symmetry.space_group_name_H-M   'P 1'
#
loop_
_entity.id
_entity.type
_entity.pdbx_description
1 polymer ?
#
loop_
_entity_poly.entity_id
_entity_poly.type
_entity_poly.pdbx_seq_one_letter_code
_entity_poly.pdbx_strand_id
1 'polypeptide(L)'
;MGKRKLLKLSCRIGWCRHDGECHTVFEDNVELLKRRLAAVEREATQMEHFSVIRSEMESRIQKVAKEIQLSYATTSTLELVIVMDYTGSMGPWNAEAKTAIMSIIDNVKKDHPCTNVRAFGGGDGPEDMPGELEAALAMPFEAEARRIVLVRDGEEEKAPKVVVPPEMSPLDWGKLGDCPDIEAVLHSLHFRPGEPVDWNNLDLKHTQQDTKIRLTQSCFAKGAVRSAHTLYVCNMNTYLVAKCYYGKASRIASTSNHSSQNDVKMQIVANVLFSGPNSVEKGVDFTFTCWYEIKNPLKAGLSPTMTMFTAEPYIDGEY
;
A
#
# COMPACT_ATOMS: atom_id res chain seq x y z
N MET A 1 -77.49 -96.04 -4.54
CA MET A 1 -77.29 -94.73 -3.88
C MET A 1 -76.03 -94.80 -3.04
N GLY A 2 -75.00 -94.04 -3.42
CA GLY A 2 -73.63 -94.18 -2.94
C GLY A 2 -73.37 -93.55 -1.56
N LYS A 3 -72.63 -94.29 -0.73
CA LYS A 3 -72.07 -93.85 0.56
C LYS A 3 -71.04 -92.73 0.33
N ARG A 4 -71.15 -91.59 1.02
CA ARG A 4 -70.06 -90.61 1.15
C ARG A 4 -69.53 -90.61 2.59
N LYS A 5 -68.23 -90.85 2.69
CA LYS A 5 -67.42 -90.98 3.90
C LYS A 5 -67.25 -89.63 4.60
N LEU A 6 -67.27 -89.67 5.94
CA LEU A 6 -66.79 -88.59 6.79
C LEU A 6 -65.33 -88.24 6.46
N LEU A 7 -65.04 -86.98 6.18
CA LEU A 7 -63.71 -86.42 6.25
C LEU A 7 -63.51 -85.79 7.63
N LYS A 8 -62.71 -86.47 8.47
CA LYS A 8 -62.09 -85.89 9.66
C LYS A 8 -61.11 -84.80 9.20
N LEU A 9 -61.43 -83.53 9.48
CA LEU A 9 -60.46 -82.45 9.43
C LEU A 9 -59.56 -82.59 10.66
N SER A 10 -58.41 -83.24 10.48
CA SER A 10 -57.34 -83.25 11.47
C SER A 10 -56.67 -81.87 11.50
N CYS A 11 -56.75 -81.21 12.65
CA CYS A 11 -56.00 -80.02 12.98
C CYS A 11 -54.50 -80.25 12.75
N ARG A 12 -53.93 -79.60 11.73
CA ARG A 12 -52.49 -79.43 11.54
C ARG A 12 -52.15 -78.01 11.96
N ILE A 13 -51.94 -77.82 13.26
CA ILE A 13 -51.10 -76.82 13.95
C ILE A 13 -51.44 -77.06 15.42
N GLY A 14 -50.64 -77.91 16.08
CA GLY A 14 -50.90 -78.39 17.43
C GLY A 14 -50.61 -77.32 18.48
N TRP A 15 -51.54 -76.40 18.70
CA TRP A 15 -51.60 -75.52 19.88
C TRP A 15 -53.05 -75.46 20.38
N CYS A 16 -53.58 -76.57 20.86
CA CYS A 16 -54.80 -76.57 21.68
C CYS A 16 -54.65 -77.63 22.78
N ARG A 17 -54.44 -77.17 24.02
CA ARG A 17 -54.89 -77.88 25.22
C ARG A 17 -56.09 -77.10 25.77
N HIS A 18 -57.13 -77.85 26.12
CA HIS A 18 -58.27 -77.38 26.88
C HIS A 18 -57.83 -76.88 28.27
N ASP A 19 -58.65 -75.98 28.81
CA ASP A 19 -58.67 -75.41 30.16
C ASP A 19 -57.77 -74.20 30.39
N GLY A 20 -58.34 -73.03 30.08
CA GLY A 20 -57.82 -71.71 30.42
C GLY A 20 -58.67 -70.64 29.73
N GLU A 21 -59.14 -69.64 30.48
CA GLU A 21 -59.85 -68.48 29.95
C GLU A 21 -59.11 -67.92 28.73
N CYS A 22 -59.83 -67.80 27.61
CA CYS A 22 -59.31 -67.19 26.39
C CYS A 22 -59.28 -65.66 26.56
N HIS A 23 -58.50 -65.19 27.54
CA HIS A 23 -58.16 -63.78 27.67
C HIS A 23 -57.12 -63.43 26.59
N THR A 24 -57.69 -63.10 25.43
CA THR A 24 -57.28 -62.03 24.52
C THR A 24 -55.78 -61.76 24.36
N VAL A 25 -55.03 -62.79 23.95
CA VAL A 25 -53.74 -62.63 23.21
C VAL A 25 -53.87 -61.60 22.08
N PHE A 26 -55.08 -61.42 21.53
CA PHE A 26 -55.41 -60.41 20.55
C PHE A 26 -55.39 -58.97 21.10
N GLU A 27 -55.90 -58.73 22.32
CA GLU A 27 -55.92 -57.39 22.92
C GLU A 27 -54.53 -56.93 23.37
N ASP A 28 -53.72 -57.84 23.94
CA ASP A 28 -52.33 -57.56 24.30
C ASP A 28 -51.47 -57.22 23.08
N ASN A 29 -51.70 -57.91 21.96
CA ASN A 29 -51.04 -57.62 20.68
C ASN A 29 -51.50 -56.28 20.09
N VAL A 30 -52.79 -55.93 20.23
CA VAL A 30 -53.33 -54.63 19.80
C VAL A 30 -52.75 -53.50 20.63
N GLU A 31 -52.60 -53.67 21.95
CA GLU A 31 -52.01 -52.67 22.84
C GLU A 31 -50.51 -52.48 22.56
N LEU A 32 -49.78 -53.59 22.29
CA LEU A 32 -48.39 -53.54 21.84
C LEU A 32 -48.25 -52.81 20.49
N LEU A 33 -49.16 -53.05 19.55
CA LEU A 33 -49.19 -52.36 18.26
C LEU A 33 -49.48 -50.87 18.40
N LYS A 34 -50.40 -50.46 19.28
CA LYS A 34 -50.67 -49.04 19.58
C LYS A 34 -49.43 -48.34 20.15
N ARG A 35 -48.72 -48.98 21.07
CA ARG A 35 -47.48 -48.43 21.65
C ARG A 35 -46.37 -48.29 20.61
N ARG A 36 -46.24 -49.26 19.70
CA ARG A 36 -45.31 -49.19 18.56
C ARG A 36 -45.68 -48.10 17.58
N LEU A 37 -46.96 -47.97 17.23
CA LEU A 37 -47.45 -46.91 16.35
C LEU A 37 -47.17 -45.52 16.95
N ALA A 38 -47.47 -45.32 18.24
CA ALA A 38 -47.17 -44.08 18.94
C ALA A 38 -45.65 -43.80 19.10
N ALA A 39 -44.81 -44.84 19.05
CA ALA A 39 -43.35 -44.65 19.00
C ALA A 39 -42.90 -44.21 17.59
N VAL A 40 -43.44 -44.84 16.54
CA VAL A 40 -43.16 -44.48 15.15
C VAL A 40 -43.67 -43.07 14.82
N GLU A 41 -44.84 -42.67 15.33
CA GLU A 41 -45.36 -41.30 15.17
C GLU A 41 -44.47 -40.26 15.87
N ARG A 42 -43.91 -40.60 17.04
CA ARG A 42 -42.92 -39.74 17.74
C ARG A 42 -41.60 -39.64 16.99
N GLU A 43 -41.12 -40.74 16.40
CA GLU A 43 -39.94 -40.72 15.55
C GLU A 43 -40.17 -39.93 14.26
N ALA A 44 -41.35 -40.07 13.63
CA ALA A 44 -41.73 -39.31 12.43
C ALA A 44 -41.78 -37.79 12.70
N THR A 45 -42.42 -37.38 13.81
CA THR A 45 -42.47 -35.97 14.24
C THR A 45 -41.10 -35.40 14.60
N GLN A 46 -40.22 -36.19 15.24
CA GLN A 46 -38.82 -35.80 15.43
C GLN A 46 -38.09 -35.64 14.10
N MET A 47 -38.31 -36.55 13.14
CA MET A 47 -37.69 -36.49 11.83
C MET A 47 -38.15 -35.27 11.01
N GLU A 48 -39.43 -34.91 11.11
CA GLU A 48 -39.95 -33.65 10.55
C GLU A 48 -39.29 -32.43 11.19
N HIS A 49 -39.17 -32.40 12.51
CA HIS A 49 -38.49 -31.32 13.22
C HIS A 49 -37.01 -31.19 12.83
N PHE A 50 -36.29 -32.30 12.69
CA PHE A 50 -34.91 -32.30 12.19
C PHE A 50 -34.82 -31.84 10.72
N SER A 51 -35.82 -32.15 9.90
CA SER A 51 -35.89 -31.67 8.52
C SER A 51 -36.02 -30.14 8.45
N VAL A 52 -36.82 -29.54 9.35
CA VAL A 52 -36.98 -28.08 9.46
C VAL A 52 -35.67 -27.43 9.92
N ILE A 53 -35.01 -28.00 10.93
CA ILE A 53 -33.71 -27.47 11.39
C ILE A 53 -32.67 -27.53 10.27
N ARG A 54 -32.61 -28.65 9.53
CA ARG A 54 -31.65 -28.81 8.43
C ARG A 54 -31.90 -27.77 7.34
N SER A 55 -33.15 -27.56 6.92
CA SER A 55 -33.45 -26.57 5.88
C SER A 55 -33.13 -25.14 6.34
N GLU A 56 -33.36 -24.81 7.62
CA GLU A 56 -32.99 -23.52 8.19
C GLU A 56 -31.47 -23.34 8.26
N MET A 57 -30.73 -24.37 8.68
CA MET A 57 -29.26 -24.35 8.67
C MET A 57 -28.71 -24.17 7.25
N GLU A 58 -29.24 -24.89 6.26
CA GLU A 58 -28.86 -24.74 4.86
C GLU A 58 -29.09 -23.31 4.36
N SER A 59 -30.25 -22.72 4.67
CA SER A 59 -30.57 -21.32 4.34
C SER A 59 -29.59 -20.33 5.00
N ARG A 60 -29.23 -20.55 6.28
CA ARG A 60 -28.26 -19.70 6.99
C ARG A 60 -26.85 -19.83 6.40
N ILE A 61 -26.42 -21.05 6.05
CA ILE A 61 -25.13 -21.30 5.40
C ILE A 61 -25.08 -20.60 4.04
N GLN A 62 -26.14 -20.70 3.23
CA GLN A 62 -26.22 -20.00 1.95
C GLN A 62 -26.16 -18.49 2.10
N LYS A 63 -26.82 -17.93 3.13
CA LYS A 63 -26.77 -16.50 3.43
C LYS A 63 -25.36 -16.06 3.82
N VAL A 64 -24.72 -16.77 4.75
CA VAL A 64 -23.34 -16.47 5.17
C VAL A 64 -22.37 -16.62 4.01
N ALA A 65 -22.52 -17.64 3.15
CA ALA A 65 -21.71 -17.80 1.96
C ALA A 65 -21.84 -16.61 0.99
N LYS A 66 -23.07 -16.11 0.77
CA LYS A 66 -23.30 -14.89 -0.03
C LYS A 66 -22.69 -13.66 0.61
N GLU A 67 -22.81 -13.49 1.92
CA GLU A 67 -22.23 -12.36 2.65
C GLU A 67 -20.70 -12.38 2.60
N ILE A 68 -20.07 -13.55 2.77
CA ILE A 68 -18.63 -13.73 2.61
C ILE A 68 -18.21 -13.44 1.17
N GLN A 69 -18.95 -13.94 0.18
CA GLN A 69 -18.63 -13.72 -1.23
C GLN A 69 -18.77 -12.25 -1.63
N LEU A 70 -19.78 -11.55 -1.09
CA LEU A 70 -19.97 -10.12 -1.27
C LEU A 70 -18.86 -9.32 -0.58
N SER A 71 -18.54 -9.67 0.66
CA SER A 71 -17.44 -9.06 1.43
C SER A 71 -16.11 -9.25 0.69
N TYR A 72 -15.80 -10.45 0.21
CA TYR A 72 -14.59 -10.72 -0.55
C TYR A 72 -14.57 -9.96 -1.87
N ALA A 73 -15.72 -9.85 -2.56
CA ALA A 73 -15.83 -9.03 -3.77
C ALA A 73 -15.53 -7.55 -3.49
N THR A 74 -16.06 -6.97 -2.41
CA THR A 74 -15.78 -5.58 -2.00
C THR A 74 -14.36 -5.35 -1.50
N THR A 75 -13.74 -6.34 -0.84
CA THR A 75 -12.35 -6.25 -0.39
C THR A 75 -11.36 -6.52 -1.53
N SER A 76 -11.84 -7.14 -2.62
CA SER A 76 -11.03 -7.45 -3.82
C SER A 76 -11.06 -6.37 -4.90
N THR A 77 -11.79 -5.28 -4.69
CA THR A 77 -11.72 -4.13 -5.60
C THR A 77 -10.47 -3.32 -5.27
N LEU A 78 -9.55 -3.26 -6.23
CA LEU A 78 -8.44 -2.33 -6.22
C LEU A 78 -8.79 -1.17 -7.16
N GLU A 79 -8.56 0.07 -6.74
CA GLU A 79 -8.53 1.22 -7.64
C GLU A 79 -7.09 1.69 -7.82
N LEU A 80 -6.66 1.72 -9.08
CA LEU A 80 -5.32 2.12 -9.48
C LEU A 80 -5.40 3.42 -10.28
N VAL A 81 -4.75 4.48 -9.79
CA VAL A 81 -4.59 5.76 -10.48
C VAL A 81 -3.14 5.93 -10.89
N ILE A 82 -2.90 6.33 -12.13
CA ILE A 82 -1.55 6.49 -12.69
C ILE A 82 -1.41 7.94 -13.14
N VAL A 83 -0.53 8.68 -12.47
CA VAL A 83 -0.25 10.10 -12.72
C VAL A 83 1.06 10.20 -13.49
N MET A 84 1.13 11.05 -14.52
CA MET A 84 2.24 11.07 -15.47
C MET A 84 2.68 12.47 -15.84
N ASP A 85 3.93 12.80 -15.56
CA ASP A 85 4.55 14.07 -15.94
C ASP A 85 5.37 13.91 -17.23
N TYR A 86 4.76 14.22 -18.38
CA TYR A 86 5.45 14.24 -19.68
C TYR A 86 5.24 15.52 -20.45
N THR A 87 6.32 15.99 -21.08
CA THR A 87 6.27 17.11 -22.01
C THR A 87 6.15 16.61 -23.45
N GLY A 88 5.43 17.34 -24.31
CA GLY A 88 5.20 16.95 -25.72
C GLY A 88 6.48 16.75 -26.55
N SER A 89 7.61 17.29 -26.11
CA SER A 89 8.94 17.06 -26.72
C SER A 89 9.49 15.64 -26.52
N MET A 90 8.85 14.80 -25.69
CA MET A 90 9.28 13.44 -25.34
C MET A 90 8.53 12.33 -26.12
N GLY A 91 8.02 12.62 -27.31
CA GLY A 91 7.15 11.73 -28.10
C GLY A 91 7.45 10.22 -28.08
N PRO A 92 8.70 9.75 -28.29
CA PRO A 92 9.03 8.32 -28.23
C PRO A 92 8.84 7.69 -26.85
N TRP A 93 9.15 8.43 -25.78
CA TRP A 93 9.03 7.98 -24.40
C TRP A 93 7.58 7.93 -23.93
N ASN A 94 6.75 8.87 -24.42
CA ASN A 94 5.31 8.85 -24.16
C ASN A 94 4.68 7.55 -24.71
N ALA A 95 5.18 7.04 -25.84
CA ALA A 95 4.72 5.78 -26.41
C ALA A 95 5.20 4.56 -25.60
N GLU A 96 6.44 4.57 -25.14
CA GLU A 96 7.03 3.49 -24.34
C GLU A 96 6.38 3.39 -22.96
N ALA A 97 6.21 4.50 -22.27
CA ALA A 97 5.53 4.58 -20.99
C ALA A 97 4.06 4.18 -21.07
N LYS A 98 3.35 4.62 -22.13
CA LYS A 98 1.99 4.14 -22.40
C LYS A 98 1.95 2.62 -22.56
N THR A 99 2.94 2.04 -23.23
CA THR A 99 3.04 0.59 -23.41
C THR A 99 3.28 -0.13 -22.08
N ALA A 100 4.21 0.38 -21.26
CA ALA A 100 4.51 -0.17 -19.94
C ALA A 100 3.29 -0.09 -19.01
N ILE A 101 2.57 1.03 -19.02
CA ILE A 101 1.34 1.19 -18.23
C ILE A 101 0.26 0.22 -18.68
N MET A 102 0.05 0.04 -19.98
CA MET A 102 -0.91 -0.93 -20.47
C MET A 102 -0.55 -2.35 -20.02
N SER A 103 0.74 -2.69 -20.02
CA SER A 103 1.23 -3.97 -19.48
C SER A 103 0.97 -4.13 -17.98
N ILE A 104 1.18 -3.08 -17.18
CA ILE A 104 0.86 -3.08 -15.74
C ILE A 104 -0.64 -3.30 -15.54
N ILE A 105 -1.48 -2.57 -16.29
CA ILE A 105 -2.94 -2.70 -16.22
C ILE A 105 -3.37 -4.14 -16.57
N ASP A 106 -2.80 -4.72 -17.63
CA ASP A 106 -3.12 -6.07 -18.07
C ASP A 106 -2.69 -7.12 -17.04
N ASN A 107 -1.50 -6.97 -16.43
CA ASN A 107 -1.02 -7.85 -15.37
C ASN A 107 -1.90 -7.75 -14.12
N VAL A 108 -2.26 -6.54 -13.70
CA VAL A 108 -3.16 -6.32 -12.56
C VAL A 108 -4.54 -6.95 -12.82
N LYS A 109 -5.09 -6.81 -14.02
CA LYS A 109 -6.36 -7.46 -14.39
C LYS A 109 -6.26 -8.97 -14.45
N LYS A 110 -5.10 -9.52 -14.83
CA LYS A 110 -4.86 -10.97 -14.87
C LYS A 110 -4.80 -11.56 -13.46
N ASP A 111 -4.05 -10.91 -12.57
CA ASP A 111 -3.85 -11.37 -11.18
C ASP A 111 -5.09 -11.08 -10.31
N HIS A 112 -5.83 -10.02 -10.65
CA HIS A 112 -7.01 -9.57 -9.93
C HIS A 112 -8.16 -9.24 -10.90
N PRO A 113 -8.87 -10.25 -11.44
CA PRO A 113 -9.89 -10.08 -12.48
C PRO A 113 -11.11 -9.26 -12.05
N CYS A 114 -11.31 -9.04 -10.74
CA CYS A 114 -12.36 -8.19 -10.19
C CYS A 114 -11.92 -6.74 -9.92
N THR A 115 -10.69 -6.37 -10.28
CA THR A 115 -10.12 -5.02 -10.08
C THR A 115 -10.72 -4.00 -11.04
N ASN A 116 -11.09 -2.83 -10.51
CA ASN A 116 -11.59 -1.72 -11.31
C ASN A 116 -10.45 -0.72 -11.58
N VAL A 117 -9.89 -0.76 -12.79
CA VAL A 117 -8.76 0.10 -13.16
C VAL A 117 -9.26 1.38 -13.82
N ARG A 118 -8.92 2.54 -13.25
CA ARG A 118 -9.23 3.87 -13.79
C ARG A 118 -7.93 4.65 -14.06
N ALA A 119 -7.52 4.77 -15.31
CA ALA A 119 -6.34 5.56 -15.69
C ALA A 119 -6.73 7.00 -16.04
N PHE A 120 -6.00 7.99 -15.52
CA PHE A 120 -6.19 9.42 -15.77
C PHE A 120 -4.83 10.12 -15.88
N GLY A 121 -4.51 10.72 -17.03
CA GLY A 121 -3.26 11.45 -17.22
C GLY A 121 -3.10 12.00 -18.64
N GLY A 122 -2.31 13.06 -18.79
CA GLY A 122 -1.93 13.63 -20.10
C GLY A 122 -2.88 14.67 -20.70
N GLY A 123 -3.69 15.37 -19.89
CA GLY A 123 -4.48 16.53 -20.32
C GLY A 123 -3.88 17.86 -19.82
N ASP A 124 -4.47 19.00 -20.21
CA ASP A 124 -4.21 20.35 -19.64
C ASP A 124 -4.69 20.44 -18.17
N GLY A 125 -4.33 19.46 -17.34
CA GLY A 125 -4.38 19.58 -15.89
C GLY A 125 -3.40 20.66 -15.42
N PRO A 126 -3.40 21.01 -14.12
CA PRO A 126 -2.36 21.87 -13.58
C PRO A 126 -1.00 21.28 -13.98
N GLU A 127 -0.19 22.04 -14.74
CA GLU A 127 1.05 21.57 -15.41
C GLU A 127 2.16 21.11 -14.43
N ASP A 128 1.82 20.89 -13.16
CA ASP A 128 2.73 20.51 -12.10
C ASP A 128 2.25 19.27 -11.34
N MET A 129 3.19 18.36 -11.09
CA MET A 129 3.00 17.12 -10.31
C MET A 129 2.20 17.30 -8.99
N PRO A 130 2.39 18.39 -8.20
CA PRO A 130 1.56 18.64 -7.03
C PRO A 130 0.07 18.80 -7.36
N GLY A 131 -0.27 19.55 -8.41
CA GLY A 131 -1.66 19.75 -8.82
C GLY A 131 -2.31 18.48 -9.35
N GLU A 132 -1.59 17.68 -10.13
CA GLU A 132 -2.11 16.37 -10.58
C GLU A 132 -2.28 15.38 -9.42
N LEU A 133 -1.38 15.40 -8.45
CA LEU A 133 -1.52 14.58 -7.24
C LEU A 133 -2.71 15.01 -6.38
N GLU A 134 -2.94 16.32 -6.21
CA GLU A 134 -4.14 16.82 -5.54
C GLU A 134 -5.43 16.39 -6.26
N ALA A 135 -5.44 16.46 -7.60
CA ALA A 135 -6.58 15.99 -8.40
C ALA A 135 -6.82 14.48 -8.26
N ALA A 136 -5.74 13.68 -8.25
CA ALA A 136 -5.81 12.23 -8.04
C ALA A 136 -6.35 11.88 -6.64
N LEU A 137 -5.92 12.61 -5.61
CA LEU A 137 -6.38 12.43 -4.23
C LEU A 137 -7.85 12.84 -4.04
N ALA A 138 -8.35 13.79 -4.83
CA ALA A 138 -9.73 14.26 -4.81
C ALA A 138 -10.73 13.37 -5.57
N MET A 139 -10.27 12.32 -6.26
CA MET A 139 -11.15 11.42 -7.01
C MET A 139 -12.12 10.66 -6.08
N PRO A 140 -13.38 10.40 -6.50
CA PRO A 140 -14.34 9.62 -5.73
C PRO A 140 -13.99 8.13 -5.83
N PHE A 141 -13.07 7.68 -4.99
CA PHE A 141 -12.69 6.27 -4.86
C PHE A 141 -13.79 5.46 -4.19
N GLU A 142 -14.15 4.34 -4.82
CA GLU A 142 -15.13 3.36 -4.33
C GLU A 142 -14.47 2.14 -3.67
N ALA A 143 -13.19 1.88 -3.96
CA ALA A 143 -12.43 0.77 -3.39
C ALA A 143 -11.80 1.11 -2.03
N GLU A 144 -11.70 0.09 -1.18
CA GLU A 144 -10.96 0.15 0.09
C GLU A 144 -9.44 0.17 -0.16
N ALA A 145 -8.96 -0.64 -1.11
CA ALA A 145 -7.56 -0.64 -1.54
C ALA A 145 -7.33 0.36 -2.68
N ARG A 146 -6.44 1.34 -2.44
CA ARG A 146 -6.10 2.40 -3.40
C ARG A 146 -4.60 2.43 -3.64
N ARG A 147 -4.17 2.51 -4.90
CA ARG A 147 -2.77 2.73 -5.26
C ARG A 147 -2.67 3.88 -6.25
N ILE A 148 -1.78 4.83 -5.95
CA ILE A 148 -1.39 5.91 -6.86
C ILE A 148 0.03 5.59 -7.33
N VAL A 149 0.19 5.43 -8.64
CA VAL A 149 1.50 5.25 -9.30
C VAL A 149 1.88 6.58 -9.91
N LEU A 150 2.94 7.17 -9.37
CA LEU A 150 3.52 8.40 -9.91
C LEU A 150 4.62 8.01 -10.90
N VAL A 151 4.38 8.27 -12.18
CA VAL A 151 5.38 8.12 -13.23
C VAL A 151 5.94 9.52 -13.50
N ARG A 152 7.15 9.76 -12.98
CA ARG A 152 7.92 10.94 -13.26
C ARG A 152 9.11 10.56 -14.13
N ASP A 153 9.70 11.52 -14.83
CA ASP A 153 11.07 11.38 -15.32
C ASP A 153 11.97 10.89 -14.18
N GLY A 154 12.28 9.60 -14.23
CA GLY A 154 13.41 8.99 -13.56
C GLY A 154 14.52 8.90 -14.59
N GLU A 155 15.71 9.40 -14.25
CA GLU A 155 16.90 9.11 -15.05
C GLU A 155 17.12 7.60 -14.98
N GLU A 156 16.72 6.87 -16.02
CA GLU A 156 17.12 5.48 -16.23
C GLU A 156 18.35 5.44 -17.15
N GLU A 157 19.39 4.75 -16.69
CA GLU A 157 20.64 4.49 -17.41
C GLU A 157 20.36 3.99 -18.83
N LYS A 158 20.56 4.86 -19.83
CA LYS A 158 20.64 4.42 -21.22
C LYS A 158 22.07 4.05 -21.56
N ALA A 159 22.25 2.84 -22.08
CA ALA A 159 23.46 2.38 -22.77
C ALA A 159 24.00 3.50 -23.69
N PRO A 160 25.33 3.67 -23.76
CA PRO A 160 25.93 4.97 -23.97
C PRO A 160 25.66 5.46 -25.39
N LYS A 161 24.74 6.42 -25.52
CA LYS A 161 25.11 7.58 -26.32
C LYS A 161 26.25 8.24 -25.58
N VAL A 162 27.27 8.72 -26.28
CA VAL A 162 28.37 9.51 -25.70
C VAL A 162 27.78 10.80 -25.13
N VAL A 163 27.11 10.68 -23.99
CA VAL A 163 26.80 11.72 -23.05
C VAL A 163 28.11 11.84 -22.30
N VAL A 164 28.77 12.98 -22.48
CA VAL A 164 29.89 13.37 -21.62
C VAL A 164 29.41 13.10 -20.19
N PRO A 165 30.10 12.26 -19.40
CA PRO A 165 29.71 11.98 -18.04
C PRO A 165 29.35 13.29 -17.33
N PRO A 166 28.35 13.31 -16.42
CA PRO A 166 28.16 14.49 -15.58
C PRO A 166 29.54 14.84 -15.02
N GLU A 167 29.93 16.10 -15.17
CA GLU A 167 31.28 16.59 -14.92
C GLU A 167 31.61 16.36 -13.43
N MET A 168 32.07 15.14 -13.12
CA MET A 168 32.41 14.70 -11.79
C MET A 168 33.86 15.06 -11.57
N SER A 169 34.08 16.10 -10.78
CA SER A 169 35.42 16.36 -10.26
C SER A 169 35.59 15.58 -8.97
N PRO A 170 36.81 15.08 -8.68
CA PRO A 170 37.08 14.44 -7.40
C PRO A 170 36.65 15.36 -6.25
N LEU A 171 35.95 14.77 -5.27
CA LEU A 171 35.58 15.46 -4.06
C LEU A 171 36.85 15.92 -3.33
N ASP A 172 36.94 17.22 -3.07
CA ASP A 172 38.11 17.81 -2.44
C ASP A 172 37.69 18.70 -1.27
N TRP A 173 37.75 18.12 -0.06
CA TRP A 173 37.47 18.82 1.17
C TRP A 173 38.47 19.95 1.49
N GLY A 174 39.68 19.91 0.90
CA GLY A 174 40.72 20.91 1.14
C GLY A 174 40.31 22.31 0.70
N LYS A 175 39.49 22.42 -0.36
CA LYS A 175 38.97 23.70 -0.89
C LYS A 175 38.13 24.49 0.11
N LEU A 176 37.59 23.83 1.13
CA LEU A 176 36.83 24.50 2.19
C LEU A 176 37.71 25.36 3.09
N GLY A 177 39.02 25.12 3.14
CA GLY A 177 39.97 25.94 3.90
C GLY A 177 40.04 27.39 3.41
N ASP A 178 39.85 27.59 2.11
CA ASP A 178 39.93 28.89 1.43
C ASP A 178 38.58 29.61 1.34
N CYS A 179 37.49 28.92 1.71
CA CYS A 179 36.13 29.47 1.63
C CYS A 179 35.84 30.38 2.85
N PRO A 180 35.15 31.52 2.66
CA PRO A 180 34.79 32.39 3.77
C PRO A 180 33.75 31.71 4.68
N ASP A 181 33.73 32.12 5.95
CA ASP A 181 32.63 31.78 6.86
C ASP A 181 31.36 32.54 6.44
N ILE A 182 30.27 31.80 6.27
CA ILE A 182 28.97 32.31 5.86
C ILE A 182 27.99 32.12 7.02
N GLU A 183 27.34 33.20 7.43
CA GLU A 183 26.28 33.17 8.44
C GLU A 183 25.01 32.55 7.84
N ALA A 184 24.50 31.50 8.47
CA ALA A 184 23.33 30.75 8.00
C ALA A 184 22.45 30.32 9.19
N VAL A 185 21.25 29.85 8.87
CA VAL A 185 20.34 29.17 9.80
C VAL A 185 20.21 27.72 9.34
N LEU A 186 20.56 26.78 10.21
CA LEU A 186 20.26 25.37 10.01
C LEU A 186 18.82 25.13 10.43
N HIS A 187 18.08 24.45 9.57
CA HIS A 187 16.73 23.99 9.85
C HIS A 187 16.67 22.46 9.72
N SER A 188 15.97 21.82 10.66
CA SER A 188 15.71 20.39 10.58
C SER A 188 14.30 20.04 11.07
N LEU A 189 13.75 18.98 10.49
CA LEU A 189 12.44 18.44 10.84
C LEU A 189 12.64 17.04 11.44
N HIS A 190 11.85 16.71 12.46
CA HIS A 190 11.93 15.41 13.11
C HIS A 190 10.54 14.96 13.58
N PHE A 191 10.28 13.66 13.50
CA PHE A 191 9.18 13.07 14.27
C PHE A 191 9.53 13.07 15.76
N ARG A 192 8.50 13.09 16.61
CA ARG A 192 8.69 12.98 18.05
C ARG A 192 9.11 11.55 18.40
N PRO A 193 10.22 11.35 19.11
CA PRO A 193 10.70 10.01 19.43
C PRO A 193 9.66 9.21 20.24
N GLY A 194 9.35 8.00 19.79
CA GLY A 194 8.46 7.06 20.50
C GLY A 194 6.97 7.36 20.38
N GLU A 195 6.57 8.39 19.62
CA GLU A 195 5.15 8.67 19.35
C GLU A 195 4.72 7.99 18.03
N PRO A 196 3.51 7.42 17.95
CA PRO A 196 2.97 6.90 16.70
C PRO A 196 2.76 8.04 15.68
N VAL A 197 3.05 7.77 14.42
CA VAL A 197 2.90 8.76 13.33
C VAL A 197 1.43 8.86 12.93
N ASP A 198 0.86 10.06 13.04
CA ASP A 198 -0.41 10.41 12.40
C ASP A 198 -0.17 10.80 10.94
N TRP A 199 -0.53 9.91 10.02
CA TRP A 199 -0.33 10.12 8.59
C TRP A 199 -1.23 11.21 7.99
N ASN A 200 -2.33 11.56 8.66
CA ASN A 200 -3.21 12.66 8.24
C ASN A 200 -2.68 14.02 8.73
N ASN A 201 -1.88 14.02 9.80
CA ASN A 201 -1.23 15.19 10.34
C ASN A 201 0.14 14.83 10.93
N LEU A 202 1.18 14.97 10.12
CA LEU A 202 2.52 14.50 10.46
C LEU A 202 3.15 15.18 11.70
N ASP A 203 2.60 16.31 12.18
CA ASP A 203 3.06 17.10 13.35
C ASP A 203 4.58 17.13 13.55
N LEU A 204 5.31 17.46 12.46
CA LEU A 204 6.77 17.45 12.47
C LEU A 204 7.31 18.59 13.34
N LYS A 205 8.23 18.25 14.25
CA LYS A 205 8.94 19.25 15.04
C LYS A 205 9.98 19.95 14.18
N HIS A 206 9.82 21.25 13.98
CA HIS A 206 10.81 22.12 13.34
C HIS A 206 11.78 22.67 14.37
N THR A 207 13.08 22.52 14.12
CA THR A 207 14.14 23.17 14.90
C THR A 207 14.97 24.08 14.00
N GLN A 208 15.46 25.17 14.60
CA GLN A 208 16.26 26.18 13.94
C GLN A 208 17.49 26.48 14.80
N GLN A 209 18.64 26.64 14.17
CA GLN A 209 19.88 26.94 14.84
C GLN A 209 20.75 27.88 14.00
N ASP A 210 21.11 29.02 14.56
CA ASP A 210 22.11 29.91 13.96
C ASP A 210 23.46 29.21 13.87
N THR A 211 24.09 29.29 12.70
CA THR A 211 25.34 28.60 12.42
C THR A 211 26.23 29.35 11.45
N LYS A 212 27.48 28.89 11.35
CA LYS A 212 28.42 29.32 10.32
C LYS A 212 28.78 28.13 9.46
N ILE A 213 28.87 28.37 8.16
CA ILE A 213 29.21 27.35 7.17
C ILE A 213 30.34 27.83 6.25
N ARG A 214 31.05 26.89 5.65
CA ARG A 214 31.91 27.11 4.48
C ARG A 214 31.39 26.25 3.35
N LEU A 215 31.25 26.85 2.17
CA LEU A 215 30.61 26.22 1.01
C LEU A 215 31.45 26.51 -0.23
N THR A 216 31.77 25.47 -1.00
CA THR A 216 32.51 25.67 -2.24
C THR A 216 31.63 26.23 -3.35
N GLN A 217 32.16 27.19 -4.10
CA GLN A 217 31.47 27.73 -5.28
C GLN A 217 31.37 26.71 -6.43
N SER A 218 32.40 25.88 -6.61
CA SER A 218 32.37 24.77 -7.56
C SER A 218 31.59 23.58 -6.99
N CYS A 219 30.75 22.98 -7.82
CA CYS A 219 30.15 21.67 -7.54
C CYS A 219 31.09 20.54 -7.96
N PHE A 220 31.02 19.41 -7.26
CA PHE A 220 31.76 18.20 -7.63
C PHE A 220 30.89 17.20 -8.40
N ALA A 221 29.55 17.33 -8.35
CA ALA A 221 28.61 16.57 -9.16
C ALA A 221 27.37 17.40 -9.50
N LYS A 222 26.65 17.01 -10.57
CA LYS A 222 25.37 17.59 -10.98
C LYS A 222 24.41 16.47 -11.39
N GLY A 223 23.17 16.53 -10.90
CA GLY A 223 22.04 15.77 -11.46
C GLY A 223 21.12 16.72 -12.23
N ALA A 224 20.00 16.23 -12.77
CA ALA A 224 19.09 17.00 -13.64
C ALA A 224 18.80 18.46 -13.20
N VAL A 225 18.51 18.68 -11.92
CA VAL A 225 18.00 19.98 -11.41
C VAL A 225 18.79 20.55 -10.22
N ARG A 226 19.74 19.78 -9.66
CA ARG A 226 20.54 20.18 -8.49
C ARG A 226 22.02 19.86 -8.67
N SER A 227 22.87 20.73 -8.16
CA SER A 227 24.32 20.53 -8.06
C SER A 227 24.73 20.17 -6.64
N ALA A 228 25.76 19.34 -6.50
CA ALA A 228 26.33 18.91 -5.23
C ALA A 228 27.64 19.67 -4.95
N HIS A 229 27.71 20.31 -3.79
CA HIS A 229 28.83 21.13 -3.34
C HIS A 229 29.35 20.61 -1.99
N THR A 230 30.64 20.76 -1.73
CA THR A 230 31.17 20.44 -0.40
C THR A 230 30.77 21.53 0.58
N LEU A 231 30.32 21.10 1.76
CA LEU A 231 29.86 21.96 2.85
C LEU A 231 30.60 21.57 4.13
N TYR A 232 31.04 22.56 4.89
CA TYR A 232 31.51 22.38 6.25
C TYR A 232 30.71 23.25 7.20
N VAL A 233 30.26 22.67 8.31
CA VAL A 233 29.44 23.32 9.32
C VAL A 233 30.33 23.62 10.52
N CYS A 234 30.74 24.89 10.65
CA CYS A 234 31.80 25.30 11.57
C CYS A 234 31.47 24.98 13.03
N ASN A 235 30.23 25.25 13.46
CA ASN A 235 29.82 25.06 14.86
C ASN A 235 29.67 23.58 15.23
N MET A 236 29.48 22.70 14.25
CA MET A 236 29.29 21.25 14.45
C MET A 236 30.54 20.45 14.06
N ASN A 237 31.58 21.10 13.54
CA ASN A 237 32.78 20.46 13.01
C ASN A 237 32.46 19.26 12.10
N THR A 238 31.50 19.44 11.20
CA THR A 238 30.95 18.35 10.37
C THR A 238 31.00 18.72 8.90
N TYR A 239 31.36 17.73 8.07
CA TYR A 239 31.36 17.83 6.61
C TYR A 239 30.08 17.22 6.05
N LEU A 240 29.48 17.91 5.09
CA LEU A 240 28.22 17.55 4.43
C LEU A 240 28.32 17.84 2.93
N VAL A 241 27.32 17.37 2.19
CA VAL A 241 27.10 17.70 0.79
C VAL A 241 25.90 18.66 0.71
N ALA A 242 26.12 19.87 0.18
CA ALA A 242 25.06 20.82 -0.11
C ALA A 242 24.48 20.58 -1.51
N LYS A 243 23.16 20.43 -1.60
CA LYS A 243 22.40 20.26 -2.84
C LYS A 243 21.67 21.55 -3.19
N CYS A 244 22.11 22.18 -4.26
CA CYS A 244 21.67 23.52 -4.67
C CYS A 244 20.91 23.44 -6.00
N TYR A 245 19.73 24.04 -6.06
CA TYR A 245 18.98 24.16 -7.31
C TYR A 245 19.70 25.11 -8.29
N TYR A 246 19.72 24.77 -9.58
CA TYR A 246 20.25 25.63 -10.63
C TYR A 246 19.23 25.84 -11.77
N GLY A 247 19.55 26.75 -12.70
CA GLY A 247 18.72 27.01 -13.88
C GLY A 247 17.32 27.53 -13.56
N LYS A 248 16.30 27.02 -14.28
CA LYS A 248 14.89 27.39 -14.05
C LYS A 248 14.40 26.95 -12.66
N ALA A 249 14.82 25.77 -12.20
CA ALA A 249 14.43 25.23 -10.90
C ALA A 249 14.89 26.12 -9.74
N SER A 250 16.08 26.75 -9.84
CA SER A 250 16.56 27.72 -8.84
C SER A 250 15.61 28.91 -8.68
N ARG A 251 15.04 29.42 -9.77
CA ARG A 251 14.11 30.56 -9.72
C ARG A 251 12.82 30.18 -9.00
N ILE A 252 12.26 29.02 -9.35
CA ILE A 252 11.03 28.49 -8.74
C ILE A 252 11.25 28.19 -7.25
N ALA A 253 12.38 27.57 -6.91
CA ALA A 253 12.77 27.28 -5.54
C ALA A 253 12.96 28.57 -4.72
N SER A 254 13.54 29.62 -5.30
CA SER A 254 13.75 30.90 -4.63
C SER A 254 12.47 31.70 -4.37
N THR A 255 11.41 31.47 -5.15
CA THR A 255 10.11 32.14 -5.00
C THR A 255 9.12 31.33 -4.15
N SER A 256 9.39 30.05 -3.91
CA SER A 256 8.56 29.19 -3.08
C SER A 256 9.24 28.97 -1.73
N ASN A 257 8.67 29.54 -0.67
CA ASN A 257 9.18 29.43 0.71
C ASN A 257 9.26 27.98 1.25
N HIS A 258 8.84 26.98 0.47
CA HIS A 258 8.66 25.60 0.92
C HIS A 258 9.39 24.53 0.10
N SER A 259 10.12 24.87 -0.97
CA SER A 259 10.76 23.85 -1.83
C SER A 259 11.76 22.97 -1.08
N SER A 260 12.73 23.58 -0.38
CA SER A 260 13.72 22.84 0.42
C SER A 260 13.10 22.16 1.66
N GLN A 261 12.07 22.77 2.24
CA GLN A 261 11.33 22.20 3.37
C GLN A 261 10.56 20.93 2.95
N ASN A 262 9.92 20.96 1.79
CA ASN A 262 9.17 19.83 1.24
C ASN A 262 10.10 18.66 0.88
N ASP A 263 11.27 18.94 0.31
CA ASP A 263 12.30 17.91 0.04
C ASP A 263 12.69 17.18 1.34
N VAL A 264 13.00 17.95 2.40
CA VAL A 264 13.38 17.41 3.71
C VAL A 264 12.23 16.63 4.33
N LYS A 265 11.00 17.15 4.25
CA LYS A 265 9.79 16.48 4.74
C LYS A 265 9.57 15.14 4.05
N MET A 266 9.71 15.08 2.72
CA MET A 266 9.57 13.83 1.97
C MET A 266 10.60 12.79 2.40
N GLN A 267 11.86 13.19 2.58
CA GLN A 267 12.91 12.26 2.96
C GLN A 267 12.72 11.68 4.37
N ILE A 268 12.24 12.50 5.31
CA ILE A 268 11.91 12.04 6.67
C ILE A 268 10.74 11.05 6.66
N VAL A 269 9.70 11.33 5.86
CA VAL A 269 8.56 10.42 5.68
C VAL A 269 9.02 9.09 5.08
N ALA A 270 9.86 9.13 4.05
CA ALA A 270 10.43 7.92 3.44
C ALA A 270 11.22 7.11 4.47
N ASN A 271 12.11 7.74 5.24
CA ASN A 271 12.89 7.06 6.27
C ASN A 271 11.98 6.29 7.26
N VAL A 272 10.91 6.91 7.77
CA VAL A 272 9.99 6.23 8.69
C VAL A 272 9.25 5.05 8.05
N LEU A 273 8.83 5.18 6.79
CA LEU A 273 8.12 4.11 6.08
C LEU A 273 9.00 2.87 5.87
N PHE A 274 10.29 3.07 5.58
CA PHE A 274 11.21 1.99 5.22
C PHE A 274 12.03 1.44 6.40
N SER A 275 12.21 2.22 7.47
CA SER A 275 12.89 1.80 8.70
C SER A 275 11.99 1.01 9.67
N GLY A 276 10.74 0.70 9.27
CA GLY A 276 9.78 -0.08 10.06
C GLY A 276 10.11 -1.58 10.19
N PRO A 277 9.40 -2.31 11.09
CA PRO A 277 9.68 -3.71 11.44
C PRO A 277 9.46 -4.74 10.30
N ASN A 278 9.02 -4.30 9.12
CA ASN A 278 8.81 -5.13 7.93
C ASN A 278 9.95 -5.00 6.91
N SER A 279 11.12 -4.48 7.31
CA SER A 279 12.21 -4.22 6.38
C SER A 279 12.88 -5.51 5.89
N VAL A 280 13.27 -5.45 4.62
CA VAL A 280 13.80 -6.51 3.76
C VAL A 280 15.07 -7.16 4.35
N GLU A 281 15.43 -8.39 3.93
CA GLU A 281 16.63 -9.14 4.37
C GLU A 281 17.96 -8.34 4.33
N LYS A 282 18.01 -7.26 3.52
CA LYS A 282 19.04 -6.24 3.55
C LYS A 282 18.41 -4.93 4.02
N GLY A 283 18.88 -4.40 5.15
CA GLY A 283 18.42 -3.11 5.67
C GLY A 283 18.66 -2.00 4.65
N VAL A 284 17.60 -1.26 4.32
CA VAL A 284 17.66 -0.02 3.55
C VAL A 284 17.62 1.13 4.55
N ASP A 285 18.58 2.05 4.46
CA ASP A 285 18.63 3.24 5.31
C ASP A 285 18.61 4.50 4.45
N PHE A 286 17.99 5.55 4.96
CA PHE A 286 17.92 6.86 4.31
C PHE A 286 18.82 7.83 5.03
N THR A 287 19.64 8.56 4.28
CA THR A 287 20.48 9.60 4.86
C THR A 287 19.64 10.67 5.55
N PHE A 288 20.19 11.20 6.64
CA PHE A 288 19.66 12.39 7.27
C PHE A 288 19.77 13.58 6.30
N THR A 289 18.70 14.38 6.24
CA THR A 289 18.69 15.59 5.40
C THR A 289 18.15 16.78 6.20
N CYS A 290 18.80 17.92 6.03
CA CYS A 290 18.40 19.20 6.57
C CYS A 290 18.42 20.27 5.47
N TRP A 291 18.08 21.51 5.82
CA TRP A 291 18.30 22.65 4.92
C TRP A 291 18.94 23.82 5.65
N TYR A 292 19.65 24.64 4.89
CA TYR A 292 20.29 25.85 5.35
C TYR A 292 19.67 27.06 4.66
N GLU A 293 19.44 28.11 5.41
CA GLU A 293 19.07 29.44 4.91
C GLU A 293 20.26 30.38 5.09
N ILE A 294 20.74 30.98 4.00
CA ILE A 294 21.87 31.91 4.01
C ILE A 294 21.36 33.32 4.32
N LYS A 295 21.87 33.94 5.39
CA LYS A 295 21.39 35.27 5.83
C LYS A 295 21.69 36.37 4.82
N ASN A 296 22.82 36.29 4.12
CA ASN A 296 23.19 37.27 3.10
C ASN A 296 24.07 36.63 1.98
N PRO A 297 23.45 36.09 0.92
CA PRO A 297 24.18 35.42 -0.17
C PRO A 297 25.17 36.33 -0.89
N LEU A 298 24.81 37.59 -1.14
CA LEU A 298 25.67 38.54 -1.85
C LEU A 298 26.95 38.86 -1.06
N LYS A 299 26.83 39.06 0.26
CA LYS A 299 27.99 39.27 1.14
C LYS A 299 28.92 38.04 1.18
N ALA A 300 28.36 36.85 1.00
CA ALA A 300 29.09 35.59 0.90
C ALA A 300 29.71 35.33 -0.48
N GLY A 301 29.55 36.25 -1.45
CA GLY A 301 30.04 36.07 -2.82
C GLY A 301 29.27 35.00 -3.60
N LEU A 302 28.03 34.72 -3.20
CA LEU A 302 27.14 33.76 -3.85
C LEU A 302 26.10 34.48 -4.73
N SER A 303 25.46 33.72 -5.61
CA SER A 303 24.31 34.22 -6.37
C SER A 303 23.21 34.73 -5.43
N PRO A 304 22.56 35.88 -5.70
CA PRO A 304 21.44 36.35 -4.88
C PRO A 304 20.25 35.38 -4.85
N THR A 305 20.15 34.45 -5.82
CA THR A 305 19.12 33.39 -5.82
C THR A 305 19.47 32.20 -4.95
N MET A 306 20.71 32.12 -4.44
CA MET A 306 21.19 31.03 -3.58
C MET A 306 20.91 31.37 -2.12
N THR A 307 19.63 31.50 -1.78
CA THR A 307 19.17 31.82 -0.43
C THR A 307 19.05 30.60 0.45
N MET A 308 18.78 29.43 -0.15
CA MET A 308 18.55 28.18 0.58
C MET A 308 19.07 26.97 -0.20
N PHE A 309 19.47 25.93 0.52
CA PHE A 309 19.84 24.64 -0.07
C PHE A 309 19.62 23.50 0.94
N THR A 310 19.47 22.27 0.44
CA THR A 310 19.40 21.08 1.30
C THR A 310 20.80 20.51 1.52
N ALA A 311 21.01 19.80 2.62
CA ALA A 311 22.30 19.17 2.92
C ALA A 311 22.12 17.80 3.55
N GLU A 312 23.06 16.90 3.24
CA GLU A 312 23.08 15.52 3.70
C GLU A 312 24.53 15.04 3.92
N PRO A 313 24.75 13.95 4.68
CA PRO A 313 26.05 13.29 4.77
C PRO A 313 26.59 12.87 3.40
N TYR A 314 27.91 12.93 3.24
CA TYR A 314 28.57 12.32 2.10
C TYR A 314 28.45 10.79 2.16
N ILE A 315 28.12 10.18 1.03
CA ILE A 315 28.12 8.72 0.86
C ILE A 315 29.35 8.38 0.03
N ASP A 316 30.24 7.58 0.62
CA ASP A 316 31.42 7.05 -0.06
C ASP A 316 31.05 5.79 -0.86
N GLY A 317 31.78 5.52 -1.93
CA GLY A 317 31.56 4.39 -2.83
C GLY A 317 30.90 4.76 -4.16
N GLU A 318 30.50 3.72 -4.90
CA GLU A 318 29.76 3.86 -6.16
C GLU A 318 28.30 4.22 -5.84
N TYR A 319 27.92 5.44 -6.22
CA TYR A 319 26.57 6.00 -6.01
C TYR A 319 25.59 5.49 -7.06
#